data_AF-A0A2V5UVG2-F1
#
_entry.id   AF-A0A2V5UVG2-F1
#
_cell.length_a   1.000
_cell.length_b   1.000
_cell.length_c   1.000
_cell.angle_alpha   90.00
_cell.angle_beta   90.00
_cell.angle_gamma   90.00
#
_symmetry.space_group_name_H-M   'P 1'
#
loop_
_entity.id
_entity.type
_entity.pdbx_description
1 polymer ?
#
loop_
_entity_poly.entity_id
_entity_poly.type
_entity_poly.pdbx_seq_one_letter_code
_entity_poly.pdbx_strand_id
1 'polypeptide(L)'
;MTTSDAKKRQRELCMPLSLSLLAAVAFYFSTKATLHDLDYTADIASALLRGHLGFREKPPDWLNEMIPWGGRYHSAFPLGAVLSMVPIALLQKVSLIHDFPGHILSALIAGVSVYFFFQLAKAFGPEYSSLERTPLIRRILLALFPIFGTWTWCNLGFGGAWQIALGLALLGQAAALYFTLVRPSPFIAGSFFALAFGNRTELLITLPLYIYFLWRQPNDTTFSWKKLKRAFRENSPMLTRFLSLPVALALLTAAYNFARFHSIFDFGYIHIPEVRKEPWYEHGLFSVQAIPWNIYTMLFQGFDSITYFPYIRPNGFGCSIFLASPFLCLLFRQGGRYKVPAWLVIALLTLVLWCHGNPGSWQFSYRYAMILVPWIFLLLTGNGPAKITVSEVSLFAVSVAINGMATWLFLWTDQIQP
;
A
#
# COMPACT_ATOMS: atom_id res chain seq x y z
N MET A 1 -20.06 -24.37 -26.32
CA MET A 1 -18.95 -23.43 -26.05
C MET A 1 -17.91 -23.65 -27.14
N THR A 2 -17.64 -22.65 -28.00
CA THR A 2 -16.77 -22.87 -29.17
C THR A 2 -15.30 -22.98 -28.74
N THR A 3 -14.45 -23.64 -29.54
CA THR A 3 -12.99 -23.72 -29.31
C THR A 3 -12.32 -22.35 -29.26
N SER A 4 -12.92 -21.34 -29.92
CA SER A 4 -12.51 -19.92 -29.87
C SER A 4 -12.78 -19.29 -28.49
N ASP A 5 -13.97 -19.53 -27.91
CA ASP A 5 -14.33 -19.01 -26.58
C ASP A 5 -13.46 -19.60 -25.46
N ALA A 6 -13.12 -20.89 -25.57
CA ALA A 6 -12.23 -21.56 -24.64
C ALA A 6 -10.81 -20.95 -24.68
N LYS A 7 -10.26 -20.70 -25.87
CA LYS A 7 -8.94 -20.06 -26.04
C LYS A 7 -8.92 -18.63 -25.51
N LYS A 8 -9.99 -17.85 -25.75
CA LYS A 8 -10.11 -16.48 -25.24
C LYS A 8 -10.15 -16.46 -23.71
N ARG A 9 -10.99 -17.31 -23.10
CA ARG A 9 -11.11 -17.44 -21.64
C ARG A 9 -9.79 -17.89 -21.01
N GLN A 10 -9.08 -18.82 -21.64
CA GLN A 10 -7.77 -19.27 -21.18
C GLN A 10 -6.75 -18.14 -21.23
N ARG A 11 -6.69 -17.35 -22.31
CA ARG A 11 -5.80 -16.17 -22.40
C ARG A 11 -6.13 -15.11 -21.35
N GLU A 12 -7.40 -14.84 -21.09
CA GLU A 12 -7.83 -13.88 -20.08
C GLU A 12 -7.43 -14.27 -18.65
N LEU A 13 -7.23 -15.56 -18.39
CA LEU A 13 -6.74 -16.11 -17.12
C LEU A 13 -5.22 -16.22 -17.08
N CYS A 14 -4.59 -16.76 -18.11
CA CYS A 14 -3.14 -16.98 -18.15
C CYS A 14 -2.36 -15.67 -18.17
N MET A 15 -2.79 -14.67 -18.95
CA MET A 15 -2.05 -13.41 -19.10
C MET A 15 -1.79 -12.67 -17.78
N PRO A 16 -2.81 -12.37 -16.94
CA PRO A 16 -2.56 -11.69 -15.67
C PRO A 16 -1.72 -12.53 -14.70
N LEU A 17 -1.86 -13.86 -14.72
CA LEU A 17 -1.07 -14.76 -13.88
C LEU A 17 0.40 -14.82 -14.32
N SER A 18 0.66 -14.92 -15.63
CA SER A 18 2.01 -14.86 -16.19
C SER A 18 2.67 -13.53 -15.87
N LEU A 19 1.96 -12.40 -16.04
CA LEU A 19 2.50 -11.08 -15.70
C LEU A 19 2.79 -10.95 -14.20
N SER A 20 1.91 -11.47 -13.36
CA SER A 20 2.09 -11.51 -11.90
C SER A 20 3.33 -12.31 -11.49
N LEU A 21 3.50 -13.51 -12.06
CA LEU A 21 4.66 -14.36 -11.80
C LEU A 21 5.96 -13.70 -12.29
N LEU A 22 5.97 -13.15 -13.49
CA LEU A 22 7.12 -12.43 -14.04
C LEU A 22 7.49 -11.22 -13.17
N ALA A 23 6.50 -10.47 -12.69
CA ALA A 23 6.72 -9.36 -11.77
C ALA A 23 7.31 -9.83 -10.43
N ALA A 24 6.77 -10.90 -9.84
CA ALA A 24 7.31 -11.46 -8.59
C ALA A 24 8.77 -11.92 -8.76
N VAL A 25 9.07 -12.65 -9.84
CA VAL A 25 10.43 -13.14 -10.15
C VAL A 25 11.38 -11.97 -10.39
N ALA A 26 10.99 -11.00 -11.23
CA ALA A 26 11.81 -9.82 -11.49
C ALA A 26 12.07 -9.01 -10.23
N PHE A 27 11.05 -8.85 -9.36
CA PHE A 27 11.19 -8.17 -8.08
C PHE A 27 12.17 -8.91 -7.16
N TYR A 28 12.00 -10.22 -7.01
CA TYR A 28 12.87 -11.06 -6.17
C TYR A 28 14.34 -10.97 -6.61
N PHE A 29 14.63 -11.07 -7.90
CA PHE A 29 16.03 -11.02 -8.37
C PHE A 29 16.63 -9.61 -8.45
N SER A 30 15.81 -8.56 -8.38
CA SER A 30 16.29 -7.17 -8.40
C SER A 30 16.43 -6.54 -7.01
N THR A 31 15.93 -7.20 -5.96
CA THR A 31 15.94 -6.65 -4.59
C THR A 31 16.74 -7.53 -3.64
N LYS A 32 17.13 -6.94 -2.51
CA LYS A 32 17.79 -7.62 -1.40
C LYS A 32 17.17 -7.10 -0.12
N ALA A 33 16.58 -8.00 0.67
CA ALA A 33 15.87 -7.63 1.90
C ALA A 33 16.85 -7.28 3.03
N THR A 34 17.43 -6.09 2.97
CA THR A 34 18.43 -5.61 3.94
C THR A 34 17.87 -5.33 5.34
N LEU A 35 16.54 -5.22 5.48
CA LEU A 35 15.84 -4.98 6.75
C LEU A 35 14.98 -6.18 7.19
N HIS A 36 15.22 -7.39 6.68
CA HIS A 36 14.40 -8.56 7.01
C HIS A 36 14.41 -8.93 8.50
N ASP A 37 15.47 -8.61 9.24
CA ASP A 37 15.57 -8.83 10.69
C ASP A 37 14.64 -7.94 11.52
N LEU A 38 14.04 -6.91 10.89
CA LEU A 38 13.11 -5.99 11.52
C LEU A 38 11.67 -6.53 11.38
N ASP A 39 11.42 -7.70 11.97
CA ASP A 39 10.22 -8.55 11.77
C ASP A 39 9.17 -8.47 12.90
N TYR A 40 9.13 -7.33 13.60
CA TYR A 40 8.21 -7.00 14.72
C TYR A 40 6.83 -7.67 14.69
N THR A 41 6.15 -7.61 13.55
CA THR A 41 4.77 -8.07 13.39
C THR A 41 4.66 -9.59 13.31
N ALA A 42 5.63 -10.27 12.70
CA ALA A 42 5.69 -11.73 12.65
C ALA A 42 5.96 -12.30 14.05
N ASP A 43 6.87 -11.65 14.75
CA ASP A 43 7.31 -12.03 16.08
C ASP A 43 6.17 -11.88 17.12
N ILE A 44 5.42 -10.77 17.05
CA ILE A 44 4.21 -10.59 17.86
C ILE A 44 3.06 -11.50 17.40
N ALA A 45 2.94 -11.85 16.12
CA ALA A 45 1.95 -12.83 15.67
C ALA A 45 2.26 -14.22 16.27
N SER A 46 3.53 -14.59 16.33
CA SER A 46 4.00 -15.81 17.01
C SER A 46 3.73 -15.79 18.51
N ALA A 47 3.86 -14.64 19.18
CA ALA A 47 3.46 -14.48 20.58
C ALA A 47 1.94 -14.63 20.76
N LEU A 48 1.14 -14.05 19.86
CA LEU A 48 -0.32 -14.11 19.88
C LEU A 48 -0.82 -15.56 19.78
N LEU A 49 -0.20 -16.37 18.92
CA LEU A 49 -0.49 -17.81 18.78
C LEU A 49 -0.15 -18.65 20.03
N ARG A 50 0.62 -18.09 20.98
CA ARG A 50 0.93 -18.67 22.30
C ARG A 50 0.08 -18.07 23.43
N GLY A 51 -0.88 -17.19 23.10
CA GLY A 51 -1.73 -16.51 24.08
C GLY A 51 -1.04 -15.32 24.76
N HIS A 52 -0.08 -14.68 24.09
CA HIS A 52 0.64 -13.52 24.61
C HIS A 52 0.48 -12.31 23.68
N LEU A 53 0.26 -11.12 24.27
CA LEU A 53 0.10 -9.85 23.53
C LEU A 53 1.43 -9.10 23.31
N GLY A 54 2.54 -9.70 23.71
CA GLY A 54 3.85 -9.09 23.79
C GLY A 54 4.86 -10.03 24.43
N PHE A 55 6.13 -9.66 24.41
CA PHE A 55 7.20 -10.44 25.01
C PHE A 55 7.31 -10.18 26.51
N ARG A 56 7.78 -11.20 27.25
CA ARG A 56 8.06 -11.09 28.68
C ARG A 56 9.49 -10.60 28.94
N GLU A 57 10.41 -11.00 28.07
CA GLU A 57 11.81 -10.62 28.13
C GLU A 57 12.08 -9.48 27.16
N LYS A 58 13.16 -8.74 27.42
CA LYS A 58 13.59 -7.65 26.54
C LYS A 58 13.91 -8.26 25.16
N PRO A 59 13.28 -7.75 24.09
CA PRO A 59 13.64 -8.18 22.74
C PRO A 59 15.06 -7.73 22.41
N PRO A 60 15.68 -8.32 21.37
CA PRO A 60 16.98 -7.88 20.90
C PRO A 60 17.01 -6.40 20.50
N ASP A 61 18.17 -5.75 20.63
CA ASP A 61 18.27 -4.28 20.50
C ASP A 61 17.94 -3.75 19.10
N TRP A 62 18.00 -4.59 18.05
CA TRP A 62 17.57 -4.21 16.70
C TRP A 62 16.04 -4.04 16.56
N LEU A 63 15.25 -4.62 17.47
CA LEU A 63 13.81 -4.37 17.59
C LEU A 63 13.56 -3.10 18.45
N ASN A 64 14.10 -1.98 17.98
CA ASN A 64 14.16 -0.71 18.70
C ASN A 64 12.79 -0.01 18.90
N GLU A 65 11.75 -0.38 18.14
CA GLU A 65 10.39 0.18 18.30
C GLU A 65 9.47 -0.61 19.26
N MET A 66 10.04 -1.46 20.12
CA MET A 66 9.26 -2.22 21.11
C MET A 66 8.94 -1.37 22.35
N ILE A 67 7.69 -1.44 22.80
CA ILE A 67 7.12 -0.60 23.86
C ILE A 67 7.14 -1.35 25.19
N PRO A 68 7.97 -0.97 26.16
CA PRO A 68 7.93 -1.52 27.51
C PRO A 68 6.72 -0.98 28.28
N TRP A 69 5.75 -1.84 28.61
CA TRP A 69 4.57 -1.47 29.37
C TRP A 69 4.06 -2.65 30.22
N GLY A 70 3.72 -2.40 31.48
CA GLY A 70 3.14 -3.43 32.37
C GLY A 70 4.00 -4.69 32.54
N GLY A 71 5.33 -4.56 32.50
CA GLY A 71 6.26 -5.69 32.60
C GLY A 71 6.34 -6.55 31.33
N ARG A 72 5.90 -6.04 30.18
CA ARG A 72 5.96 -6.69 28.88
C ARG A 72 6.45 -5.74 27.79
N TYR A 73 6.83 -6.28 26.65
CA TYR A 73 7.22 -5.53 25.46
C TYR A 73 6.19 -5.73 24.35
N HIS A 74 5.54 -4.65 23.93
CA HIS A 74 4.50 -4.64 22.92
C HIS A 74 4.97 -4.00 21.62
N SER A 75 4.39 -4.39 20.49
CA SER A 75 4.67 -3.76 19.21
C SER A 75 3.89 -2.46 19.02
N ALA A 76 4.50 -1.45 18.39
CA ALA A 76 3.83 -0.22 17.97
C ALA A 76 2.86 -0.41 16.78
N PHE A 77 2.88 -1.58 16.14
CA PHE A 77 2.03 -1.86 15.00
C PHE A 77 0.58 -2.17 15.41
N PRO A 78 -0.41 -1.78 14.58
CA PRO A 78 -1.81 -2.10 14.81
C PRO A 78 -2.05 -3.62 14.72
N LEU A 79 -3.12 -4.09 15.37
CA LEU A 79 -3.48 -5.51 15.37
C LEU A 79 -3.63 -6.08 13.95
N GLY A 80 -4.14 -5.31 12.99
CA GLY A 80 -4.30 -5.77 11.62
C GLY A 80 -2.96 -6.13 10.94
N ALA A 81 -1.88 -5.41 11.23
CA ALA A 81 -0.55 -5.73 10.74
C ALA A 81 -0.02 -7.03 11.36
N VAL A 82 -0.25 -7.24 12.65
CA VAL A 82 0.06 -8.50 13.35
C VAL A 82 -0.74 -9.67 12.76
N LEU A 83 -2.05 -9.51 12.61
CA LEU A 83 -2.93 -10.56 12.07
C LEU A 83 -2.56 -10.94 10.63
N SER A 84 -2.05 -9.98 9.86
CA SER A 84 -1.56 -10.24 8.50
C SER A 84 -0.35 -11.18 8.47
N MET A 85 0.41 -11.28 9.57
CA MET A 85 1.56 -12.17 9.70
C MET A 85 1.23 -13.52 10.36
N VAL A 86 -0.01 -13.73 10.83
CA VAL A 86 -0.43 -15.01 11.43
C VAL A 86 -0.18 -16.22 10.52
N PRO A 87 -0.39 -16.17 9.19
CA PRO A 87 -0.03 -17.29 8.32
C PRO A 87 1.44 -17.67 8.40
N ILE A 88 2.34 -16.68 8.48
CA ILE A 88 3.79 -16.90 8.60
C ILE A 88 4.11 -17.50 9.97
N ALA A 89 3.56 -16.93 11.03
CA ALA A 89 3.73 -17.43 12.39
C ALA A 89 3.20 -18.88 12.55
N LEU A 90 2.13 -19.26 11.85
CA LEU A 90 1.64 -20.64 11.81
C LEU A 90 2.64 -21.58 11.12
N LEU A 91 3.23 -21.17 9.99
CA LEU A 91 4.27 -21.95 9.29
C LEU A 91 5.53 -22.11 10.15
N GLN A 92 5.92 -21.08 10.89
CA GLN A 92 7.02 -21.16 11.87
C GLN A 92 6.69 -22.11 13.02
N LYS A 93 5.45 -22.05 13.53
CA LYS A 93 4.98 -22.94 14.61
C LYS A 93 5.01 -24.42 14.23
N VAL A 94 4.78 -24.75 12.95
CA VAL A 94 4.89 -26.12 12.42
C VAL A 94 6.27 -26.43 11.84
N SER A 95 7.26 -25.57 12.04
CA SER A 95 8.65 -25.72 11.60
C SER A 95 8.82 -25.89 10.09
N LEU A 96 7.90 -25.38 9.28
CA LEU A 96 8.03 -25.36 7.80
C LEU A 96 8.95 -24.25 7.32
N ILE A 97 9.03 -23.16 8.08
CA ILE A 97 9.98 -22.06 7.90
C ILE A 97 10.57 -21.72 9.28
N HIS A 98 11.79 -21.19 9.28
CA HIS A 98 12.49 -20.85 10.53
C HIS A 98 12.55 -19.32 10.65
N ASP A 99 13.17 -18.68 9.66
CA ASP A 99 13.32 -17.23 9.62
C ASP A 99 12.14 -16.53 8.94
N PHE A 100 11.98 -15.23 9.23
CA PHE A 100 10.98 -14.41 8.58
C PHE A 100 11.29 -14.27 7.08
N PRO A 101 10.41 -14.74 6.17
CA PRO A 101 10.68 -14.78 4.75
C PRO A 101 10.37 -13.43 4.07
N GLY A 102 10.89 -12.32 4.63
CA GLY A 102 10.57 -10.96 4.21
C GLY A 102 10.81 -10.72 2.71
N HIS A 103 11.91 -11.27 2.16
CA HIS A 103 12.22 -11.14 0.73
C HIS A 103 11.18 -11.82 -0.17
N ILE A 104 10.83 -13.07 0.14
CA ILE A 104 9.83 -13.84 -0.63
C ILE A 104 8.47 -13.17 -0.50
N LEU A 105 8.11 -12.73 0.72
CA LEU A 105 6.86 -12.05 0.99
C LEU A 105 6.73 -10.74 0.18
N SER A 106 7.77 -9.91 0.16
CA SER A 106 7.83 -8.70 -0.67
C SER A 106 7.62 -9.00 -2.16
N ALA A 107 8.28 -10.03 -2.68
CA ALA A 107 8.13 -10.45 -4.08
C ALA A 107 6.71 -10.94 -4.41
N LEU A 108 6.09 -11.69 -3.50
CA LEU A 108 4.70 -12.13 -3.63
C LEU A 108 3.73 -10.93 -3.60
N ILE A 109 3.92 -10.00 -2.66
CA ILE A 109 3.13 -8.77 -2.58
C ILE A 109 3.23 -7.97 -3.89
N ALA A 110 4.44 -7.80 -4.42
CA ALA A 110 4.69 -7.12 -5.68
C ALA A 110 3.95 -7.81 -6.85
N GLY A 111 4.13 -9.12 -7.02
CA GLY A 111 3.48 -9.87 -8.09
C GLY A 111 1.96 -9.85 -8.02
N VAL A 112 1.38 -10.05 -6.84
CA VAL A 112 -0.08 -10.03 -6.64
C VAL A 112 -0.65 -8.62 -6.80
N SER A 113 0.10 -7.59 -6.42
CA SER A 113 -0.28 -6.20 -6.69
C SER A 113 -0.35 -5.93 -8.21
N VAL A 114 0.65 -6.36 -8.99
CA VAL A 114 0.62 -6.25 -10.46
C VAL A 114 -0.58 -6.99 -11.05
N TYR A 115 -0.92 -8.18 -10.53
CA TYR A 115 -2.14 -8.90 -10.92
C TYR A 115 -3.39 -8.03 -10.72
N PHE A 116 -3.57 -7.46 -9.53
CA PHE A 116 -4.75 -6.65 -9.24
C PHE A 116 -4.77 -5.34 -10.01
N PHE A 117 -3.64 -4.66 -10.21
CA PHE A 117 -3.58 -3.47 -11.06
C PHE A 117 -3.93 -3.78 -12.51
N PHE A 118 -3.38 -4.87 -13.05
CA PHE A 118 -3.75 -5.33 -14.39
C PHE A 118 -5.25 -5.59 -14.46
N GLN A 119 -5.85 -6.27 -13.48
CA GLN A 119 -7.28 -6.55 -13.49
C GLN A 119 -8.15 -5.31 -13.23
N LEU A 120 -7.69 -4.37 -12.40
CA LEU A 120 -8.37 -3.12 -12.06
C LEU A 120 -8.50 -2.19 -13.27
N ALA A 121 -7.55 -2.20 -14.20
CA ALA A 121 -7.63 -1.43 -15.44
C ALA A 121 -8.92 -1.68 -16.24
N LYS A 122 -9.52 -2.87 -16.12
CA LYS A 122 -10.80 -3.22 -16.77
C LYS A 122 -11.97 -2.33 -16.31
N ALA A 123 -11.86 -1.64 -15.17
CA ALA A 123 -12.88 -0.71 -14.66
C ALA A 123 -13.16 0.47 -15.61
N PHE A 124 -12.26 0.71 -16.56
CA PHE A 124 -12.28 1.86 -17.48
C PHE A 124 -12.88 1.55 -18.86
N GLY A 125 -13.35 0.32 -19.09
CA GLY A 125 -14.19 0.00 -20.25
C GLY A 125 -13.73 -1.19 -21.10
N PRO A 126 -14.45 -1.47 -22.21
CA PRO A 126 -14.19 -2.62 -23.08
C PRO A 126 -12.78 -2.62 -23.70
N GLU A 127 -12.23 -1.45 -24.00
CA GLU A 127 -10.88 -1.31 -24.57
C GLU A 127 -9.81 -1.90 -23.64
N TYR A 128 -9.92 -1.65 -22.34
CA TYR A 128 -9.02 -2.23 -21.32
C TYR A 128 -9.31 -3.70 -21.01
N SER A 129 -10.46 -4.21 -21.46
CA SER A 129 -10.81 -5.64 -21.41
C SER A 129 -10.35 -6.39 -22.65
N SER A 130 -10.04 -5.67 -23.74
CA SER A 130 -9.52 -6.24 -24.97
C SER A 130 -8.11 -6.80 -24.80
N LEU A 131 -7.84 -7.90 -25.48
CA LEU A 131 -6.51 -8.51 -25.60
C LEU A 131 -5.83 -8.15 -26.93
N GLU A 132 -6.34 -7.13 -27.62
CA GLU A 132 -5.65 -6.53 -28.75
C GLU A 132 -4.31 -5.93 -28.34
N ARG A 133 -3.35 -5.92 -29.26
CA ARG A 133 -1.95 -5.58 -28.97
C ARG A 133 -1.78 -4.23 -28.28
N THR A 134 -2.39 -3.16 -28.81
CA THR A 134 -2.17 -1.79 -28.29
C THR A 134 -2.79 -1.55 -26.92
N PRO A 135 -4.08 -1.88 -26.68
CA PRO A 135 -4.67 -1.77 -25.33
C PRO A 135 -3.98 -2.67 -24.31
N LEU A 136 -3.53 -3.86 -24.73
CA LEU A 136 -2.82 -4.79 -23.87
C LEU A 136 -1.45 -4.25 -23.42
N ILE A 137 -0.66 -3.67 -24.32
CA ILE A 137 0.63 -3.05 -23.96
C ILE A 137 0.44 -1.93 -22.95
N ARG A 138 -0.54 -1.04 -23.18
CA ARG A 138 -0.88 0.03 -22.23
C ARG A 138 -1.23 -0.54 -20.86
N ARG A 139 -2.07 -1.58 -20.84
CA ARG A 139 -2.52 -2.22 -19.60
C ARG A 139 -1.38 -2.91 -18.84
N ILE A 140 -0.45 -3.56 -19.55
CA ILE A 140 0.77 -4.13 -18.95
C ILE A 140 1.62 -3.03 -18.32
N LEU A 141 1.89 -1.95 -19.06
CA LEU A 141 2.68 -0.82 -18.57
C LEU A 141 2.06 -0.21 -17.32
N LEU A 142 0.76 0.11 -17.36
CA LEU A 142 0.03 0.67 -16.23
C LEU A 142 0.04 -0.29 -15.03
N ALA A 143 -0.04 -1.60 -15.24
CA ALA A 143 0.00 -2.59 -14.16
C ALA A 143 1.38 -2.71 -13.50
N LEU A 144 2.46 -2.54 -14.27
CA LEU A 144 3.84 -2.59 -13.77
C LEU A 144 4.24 -1.28 -13.08
N PHE A 145 3.69 -0.15 -13.50
CA PHE A 145 4.04 1.18 -13.00
C PHE A 145 3.99 1.31 -11.47
N PRO A 146 2.89 0.93 -10.78
CA PRO A 146 2.82 0.97 -9.32
C PRO A 146 3.99 0.33 -8.59
N ILE A 147 4.54 -0.77 -9.11
CA ILE A 147 5.62 -1.51 -8.46
C ILE A 147 6.98 -1.02 -8.94
N PHE A 148 7.23 -1.04 -10.24
CA PHE A 148 8.56 -0.81 -10.81
C PHE A 148 8.82 0.64 -11.24
N GLY A 149 7.76 1.40 -11.49
CA GLY A 149 7.86 2.81 -11.88
C GLY A 149 7.69 3.78 -10.72
N THR A 150 7.60 3.30 -9.48
CA THR A 150 7.51 4.13 -8.28
C THR A 150 8.45 3.65 -7.18
N TRP A 151 8.60 4.49 -6.15
CA TRP A 151 9.43 4.20 -4.98
C TRP A 151 9.03 2.94 -4.22
N THR A 152 7.86 2.35 -4.53
CA THR A 152 7.44 1.03 -4.09
C THR A 152 8.51 -0.03 -4.34
N TRP A 153 9.24 0.02 -5.46
CA TRP A 153 10.26 -0.99 -5.78
C TRP A 153 11.34 -1.09 -4.70
N CYS A 154 12.03 0.03 -4.45
CA CYS A 154 13.10 0.10 -3.46
C CYS A 154 12.55 -0.11 -2.05
N ASN A 155 11.46 0.59 -1.69
CA ASN A 155 10.92 0.50 -0.34
C ASN A 155 10.42 -0.90 0.00
N LEU A 156 9.61 -1.53 -0.84
CA LEU A 156 9.18 -2.91 -0.58
C LEU A 156 10.37 -3.88 -0.60
N GLY A 157 11.43 -3.56 -1.36
CA GLY A 157 12.66 -4.34 -1.48
C GLY A 157 13.47 -4.44 -0.18
N PHE A 158 13.39 -3.46 0.73
CA PHE A 158 14.05 -3.56 2.05
C PHE A 158 13.54 -4.74 2.88
N GLY A 159 12.26 -5.11 2.75
CA GLY A 159 11.70 -6.34 3.34
C GLY A 159 11.44 -6.32 4.86
N GLY A 160 11.55 -5.17 5.53
CA GLY A 160 11.21 -5.03 6.96
C GLY A 160 9.72 -4.85 7.24
N ALA A 161 9.32 -4.92 8.52
CA ALA A 161 7.91 -4.90 8.94
C ALA A 161 7.15 -3.65 8.45
N TRP A 162 7.74 -2.45 8.48
CA TRP A 162 7.07 -1.24 7.96
C TRP A 162 6.82 -1.31 6.46
N GLN A 163 7.78 -1.83 5.71
CA GLN A 163 7.73 -1.96 4.25
C GLN A 163 6.74 -3.03 3.82
N ILE A 164 6.72 -4.18 4.52
CA ILE A 164 5.71 -5.23 4.34
C ILE A 164 4.31 -4.71 4.66
N ALA A 165 4.12 -3.99 5.76
CA ALA A 165 2.82 -3.42 6.12
C ALA A 165 2.31 -2.44 5.04
N LEU A 166 3.18 -1.56 4.52
CA LEU A 166 2.83 -0.68 3.40
C LEU A 166 2.53 -1.45 2.11
N GLY A 167 3.30 -2.51 1.82
CA GLY A 167 3.06 -3.39 0.67
C GLY A 167 1.71 -4.12 0.76
N LEU A 168 1.35 -4.64 1.93
CA LEU A 168 0.04 -5.25 2.17
C LEU A 168 -1.09 -4.21 2.11
N ALA A 169 -0.84 -2.98 2.55
CA ALA A 169 -1.81 -1.90 2.41
C ALA A 169 -2.05 -1.50 0.95
N LEU A 170 -0.99 -1.43 0.14
CA LEU A 170 -1.05 -1.23 -1.30
C LEU A 170 -1.86 -2.34 -1.98
N LEU A 171 -1.50 -3.60 -1.71
CA LEU A 171 -2.17 -4.78 -2.24
C LEU A 171 -3.65 -4.81 -1.85
N GLY A 172 -3.95 -4.62 -0.56
CA GLY A 172 -5.31 -4.60 -0.03
C GLY A 172 -6.18 -3.55 -0.70
N GLN A 173 -5.66 -2.33 -0.90
CA GLN A 173 -6.40 -1.28 -1.62
C GLN A 173 -6.63 -1.64 -3.09
N ALA A 174 -5.61 -2.12 -3.81
CA ALA A 174 -5.75 -2.50 -5.22
C ALA A 174 -6.79 -3.62 -5.41
N ALA A 175 -6.75 -4.64 -4.54
CA ALA A 175 -7.70 -5.73 -4.55
C ALA A 175 -9.11 -5.28 -4.14
N ALA A 176 -9.24 -4.45 -3.11
CA ALA A 176 -10.52 -3.90 -2.66
C ALA A 176 -11.17 -3.06 -3.78
N LEU A 177 -10.39 -2.21 -4.47
CA LEU A 177 -10.87 -1.44 -5.63
C LEU A 177 -11.29 -2.36 -6.77
N TYR A 178 -10.54 -3.43 -7.06
CA TYR A 178 -10.92 -4.41 -8.08
C TYR A 178 -12.27 -5.07 -7.78
N PHE A 179 -12.47 -5.55 -6.55
CA PHE A 179 -13.73 -6.14 -6.09
C PHE A 179 -14.83 -5.12 -5.82
N THR A 180 -14.55 -3.83 -5.98
CA THR A 180 -15.54 -2.75 -5.91
C THR A 180 -15.97 -2.30 -7.31
N LEU A 181 -15.02 -2.10 -8.22
CA LEU A 181 -15.23 -1.44 -9.51
C LEU A 181 -15.34 -2.41 -10.70
N VAL A 182 -14.66 -3.56 -10.66
CA VAL A 182 -14.61 -4.49 -11.80
C VAL A 182 -15.48 -5.71 -11.58
N ARG A 183 -15.33 -6.36 -10.42
CA ARG A 183 -16.09 -7.55 -10.05
C ARG A 183 -16.73 -7.34 -8.67
N PRO A 184 -17.81 -6.54 -8.58
CA PRO A 184 -18.44 -6.17 -7.31
C PRO A 184 -18.73 -7.38 -6.42
N SER A 185 -17.97 -7.51 -5.34
CA SER A 185 -18.14 -8.51 -4.29
C SER A 185 -17.93 -7.83 -2.94
N PRO A 186 -19.01 -7.30 -2.31
CA PRO A 186 -18.89 -6.45 -1.12
C PRO A 186 -18.10 -7.11 0.01
N PHE A 187 -18.33 -8.39 0.29
CA PHE A 187 -17.61 -9.11 1.35
C PHE A 187 -16.11 -9.24 1.05
N ILE A 188 -15.75 -9.61 -0.19
CA ILE A 188 -14.33 -9.76 -0.58
C ILE A 188 -13.65 -8.38 -0.62
N ALA A 189 -14.33 -7.35 -1.14
CA ALA A 189 -13.83 -5.98 -1.12
C ALA A 189 -13.59 -5.50 0.33
N GLY A 190 -14.53 -5.77 1.24
CA GLY A 190 -14.41 -5.49 2.67
C GLY A 190 -13.26 -6.25 3.35
N SER A 191 -13.00 -7.49 2.92
CA SER A 191 -11.87 -8.30 3.41
C SER A 191 -10.53 -7.66 3.06
N PHE A 192 -10.35 -7.27 1.79
CA PHE A 192 -9.13 -6.61 1.34
C PHE A 192 -9.01 -5.17 1.85
N PHE A 193 -10.14 -4.48 2.06
CA PHE A 193 -10.15 -3.19 2.74
C PHE A 193 -9.68 -3.33 4.20
N ALA A 194 -10.12 -4.38 4.90
CA ALA A 194 -9.65 -4.70 6.24
C ALA A 194 -8.16 -5.03 6.29
N LEU A 195 -7.65 -5.78 5.31
CA LEU A 195 -6.20 -5.98 5.15
C LEU A 195 -5.49 -4.63 4.98
N ALA A 196 -6.04 -3.73 4.17
CA ALA A 196 -5.43 -2.44 3.90
C ALA A 196 -5.36 -1.53 5.13
N PHE A 197 -6.49 -1.16 5.73
CA PHE A 197 -6.46 -0.25 6.88
C PHE A 197 -5.89 -0.93 8.14
N GLY A 198 -5.97 -2.27 8.21
CA GLY A 198 -5.36 -3.05 9.27
C GLY A 198 -3.85 -2.90 9.31
N ASN A 199 -3.20 -2.70 8.16
CA ASN A 199 -1.76 -2.44 8.07
C ASN A 199 -1.43 -0.94 8.15
N ARG A 200 -2.33 -0.06 7.67
CA ARG A 200 -2.16 1.40 7.66
C ARG A 200 -3.46 2.10 8.03
N THR A 201 -3.61 2.47 9.31
CA THR A 201 -4.87 2.95 9.90
C THR A 201 -5.44 4.19 9.23
N GLU A 202 -4.60 5.05 8.67
CA GLU A 202 -5.00 6.24 7.91
C GLU A 202 -5.90 5.91 6.71
N LEU A 203 -5.82 4.70 6.17
CA LEU A 203 -6.68 4.27 5.06
C LEU A 203 -8.15 4.16 5.42
N LEU A 204 -8.51 4.17 6.71
CA LEU A 204 -9.89 4.22 7.15
C LEU A 204 -10.63 5.46 6.60
N ILE A 205 -9.92 6.56 6.32
CA ILE A 205 -10.50 7.77 5.70
C ILE A 205 -11.06 7.52 4.30
N THR A 206 -10.62 6.46 3.63
CA THR A 206 -11.09 6.10 2.28
C THR A 206 -12.39 5.29 2.30
N LEU A 207 -12.84 4.84 3.48
CA LEU A 207 -14.06 4.04 3.67
C LEU A 207 -15.31 4.66 3.01
N PRO A 208 -15.60 5.97 3.16
CA PRO A 208 -16.79 6.56 2.54
C PRO A 208 -16.80 6.40 1.02
N LEU A 209 -15.63 6.38 0.36
CA LEU A 209 -15.56 6.20 -1.09
C LEU A 209 -15.81 4.77 -1.54
N TYR A 210 -15.33 3.77 -0.79
CA TYR A 210 -15.68 2.37 -1.09
C TYR A 210 -17.18 2.15 -0.96
N ILE A 211 -17.80 2.72 0.09
CA ILE A 211 -19.25 2.69 0.27
C ILE A 211 -19.94 3.40 -0.90
N TYR A 212 -19.48 4.60 -1.28
CA TYR A 212 -20.03 5.36 -2.41
C TYR A 212 -20.00 4.56 -3.72
N PHE A 213 -18.89 3.88 -4.05
CA PHE A 213 -18.79 3.08 -5.26
C PHE A 213 -19.66 1.83 -5.27
N LEU A 214 -19.88 1.21 -4.10
CA LEU A 214 -20.78 0.06 -3.97
C LEU A 214 -22.25 0.46 -3.88
N TRP A 215 -22.53 1.71 -3.52
CA TRP A 215 -23.87 2.22 -3.28
C TRP A 215 -24.70 2.24 -4.56
N ARG A 216 -25.83 1.52 -4.54
CA ARG A 216 -26.80 1.57 -5.63
C ARG A 216 -27.73 2.76 -5.43
N GLN A 217 -27.65 3.72 -6.35
CA GLN A 217 -28.54 4.88 -6.39
C GLN A 217 -29.90 4.49 -6.98
N PRO A 218 -31.03 4.90 -6.38
CA PRO A 218 -32.32 4.88 -7.04
C PRO A 218 -32.31 5.86 -8.24
N ASN A 219 -32.93 5.50 -9.37
CA ASN A 219 -32.90 6.24 -10.65
C ASN A 219 -33.49 7.67 -10.65
N ASP A 220 -33.81 8.28 -9.51
CA ASP A 220 -34.62 9.49 -9.42
C ASP A 220 -33.95 10.55 -8.52
N THR A 221 -33.82 11.77 -9.05
CA THR A 221 -32.96 12.86 -8.57
C THR A 221 -33.56 13.70 -7.43
N THR A 222 -34.81 13.46 -7.04
CA THR A 222 -35.49 14.23 -5.99
C THR A 222 -35.23 13.66 -4.58
N PHE A 223 -34.72 14.50 -3.67
CA PHE A 223 -34.41 14.16 -2.27
C PHE A 223 -35.68 13.95 -1.44
N SER A 224 -35.78 12.83 -0.72
CA SER A 224 -36.88 12.54 0.20
C SER A 224 -36.45 11.57 1.30
N TRP A 225 -36.83 11.84 2.55
CA TRP A 225 -36.55 10.99 3.71
C TRP A 225 -37.04 9.55 3.55
N LYS A 226 -38.19 9.34 2.88
CA LYS A 226 -38.69 7.98 2.57
C LYS A 226 -37.78 7.25 1.58
N LYS A 227 -37.18 7.97 0.62
CA LYS A 227 -36.22 7.41 -0.35
C LYS A 227 -34.89 7.07 0.30
N LEU A 228 -34.41 7.90 1.23
CA LEU A 228 -33.18 7.60 1.99
C LEU A 228 -33.34 6.30 2.80
N LYS A 229 -34.46 6.13 3.50
CA LYS A 229 -34.78 4.87 4.20
C LYS A 229 -34.86 3.68 3.24
N ARG A 230 -35.47 3.85 2.06
CA ARG A 230 -35.54 2.81 1.02
C ARG A 230 -34.15 2.43 0.50
N ALA A 231 -33.33 3.42 0.12
CA ALA A 231 -31.98 3.22 -0.37
C ALA A 231 -31.10 2.53 0.69
N PHE A 232 -31.23 2.91 1.96
CA PHE A 232 -30.52 2.26 3.06
C PHE A 232 -30.96 0.80 3.24
N ARG A 233 -32.27 0.51 3.18
CA ARG A 233 -32.80 -0.86 3.26
C ARG A 233 -32.31 -1.74 2.09
N GLU A 234 -32.30 -1.19 0.88
CA GLU A 234 -31.84 -1.89 -0.33
C GLU A 234 -30.33 -2.14 -0.34
N ASN A 235 -29.54 -1.20 0.21
CA ASN A 235 -28.09 -1.31 0.30
C ASN A 235 -27.61 -2.00 1.60
N SER A 236 -28.47 -2.22 2.59
CA SER A 236 -28.10 -2.86 3.87
C SER A 236 -27.40 -4.22 3.73
N PRO A 237 -27.85 -5.14 2.85
CA PRO A 237 -27.11 -6.40 2.61
C PRO A 237 -25.71 -6.18 2.03
N MET A 238 -25.51 -5.14 1.22
CA MET A 238 -24.19 -4.77 0.69
C MET A 238 -23.31 -4.19 1.81
N LEU A 239 -23.84 -3.26 2.59
CA LEU A 239 -23.12 -2.61 3.69
C LEU A 239 -22.70 -3.62 4.75
N THR A 240 -23.60 -4.50 5.18
CA THR A 240 -23.31 -5.54 6.17
C THR A 240 -22.21 -6.48 5.67
N ARG A 241 -22.28 -6.92 4.41
CA ARG A 241 -21.23 -7.76 3.80
C ARG A 241 -19.89 -7.02 3.75
N PHE A 242 -19.86 -5.78 3.27
CA PHE A 242 -18.63 -4.99 3.17
C PHE A 242 -18.02 -4.64 4.53
N LEU A 243 -18.84 -4.22 5.50
CA LEU A 243 -18.40 -3.74 6.81
C LEU A 243 -18.14 -4.85 7.82
N SER A 244 -18.58 -6.09 7.57
CA SER A 244 -18.43 -7.21 8.50
C SER A 244 -17.00 -7.37 9.04
N LEU A 245 -16.01 -7.51 8.16
CA LEU A 245 -14.61 -7.66 8.55
C LEU A 245 -13.94 -6.35 8.98
N PRO A 246 -14.15 -5.20 8.30
CA PRO A 246 -13.63 -3.92 8.78
C PRO A 246 -14.08 -3.57 10.21
N VAL A 247 -15.35 -3.73 10.52
CA VAL A 247 -15.88 -3.46 11.87
C VAL A 247 -15.35 -4.47 12.87
N ALA A 248 -15.31 -5.76 12.53
CA ALA A 248 -14.73 -6.78 13.40
C ALA A 248 -13.26 -6.47 13.73
N LEU A 249 -12.45 -6.10 12.72
CA LEU A 249 -11.05 -5.74 12.92
C LEU A 249 -10.90 -4.47 13.77
N ALA A 250 -11.75 -3.46 13.57
CA ALA A 250 -11.73 -2.24 14.38
C ALA A 250 -12.05 -2.54 15.85
N LEU A 251 -13.07 -3.37 16.13
CA LEU A 251 -13.43 -3.78 17.48
C LEU A 251 -12.34 -4.62 18.14
N LEU A 252 -11.73 -5.56 17.40
CA LEU A 252 -10.60 -6.35 17.89
C LEU A 252 -9.37 -5.48 18.15
N THR A 253 -9.12 -4.47 17.32
CA THR A 253 -8.02 -3.51 17.53
C THR A 253 -8.25 -2.69 18.79
N ALA A 254 -9.48 -2.22 19.02
CA ALA A 254 -9.85 -1.54 20.26
C ALA A 254 -9.64 -2.43 21.50
N ALA A 255 -10.08 -3.69 21.44
CA ALA A 255 -9.86 -4.66 22.52
C ALA A 255 -8.37 -4.96 22.74
N TYR A 256 -7.60 -5.10 21.67
CA TYR A 256 -6.15 -5.31 21.73
C TYR A 256 -5.41 -4.12 22.33
N ASN A 257 -5.78 -2.89 21.97
CA ASN A 257 -5.22 -1.67 22.56
C ASN A 257 -5.59 -1.55 24.03
N PHE A 258 -6.85 -1.82 24.40
CA PHE A 258 -7.29 -1.82 25.78
C PHE A 258 -6.54 -2.85 26.64
N ALA A 259 -6.28 -4.04 26.10
CA ALA A 259 -5.54 -5.08 26.80
C ALA A 259 -4.05 -4.75 26.99
N ARG A 260 -3.46 -3.89 26.13
CA ARG A 260 -2.05 -3.48 26.21
C ARG A 260 -1.86 -2.21 27.02
N PHE A 261 -2.66 -1.18 26.77
CA PHE A 261 -2.45 0.19 27.25
C PHE A 261 -3.61 0.72 28.10
N HIS A 262 -4.62 -0.11 28.41
CA HIS A 262 -5.82 0.30 29.13
C HIS A 262 -6.61 1.43 28.46
N SER A 263 -6.43 1.62 27.15
CA SER A 263 -7.12 2.62 26.32
C SER A 263 -7.40 2.06 24.93
N ILE A 264 -8.63 2.24 24.44
CA ILE A 264 -9.01 1.82 23.08
C ILE A 264 -8.46 2.75 21.99
N PHE A 265 -8.08 3.97 22.36
CA PHE A 265 -7.57 5.00 21.43
C PHE A 265 -6.04 5.10 21.43
N ASP A 266 -5.37 4.38 22.31
CA ASP A 266 -3.92 4.40 22.41
C ASP A 266 -3.31 3.32 21.52
N PHE A 267 -2.63 3.75 20.46
CA PHE A 267 -1.93 2.86 19.53
C PHE A 267 -0.48 2.54 19.97
N GLY A 268 0.00 3.18 21.04
CA GLY A 268 1.28 2.85 21.68
C GLY A 268 2.51 3.53 21.10
N TYR A 269 2.46 4.12 19.90
CA TYR A 269 3.64 4.69 19.24
C TYR A 269 4.38 5.73 20.09
N ILE A 270 3.63 6.55 20.82
CA ILE A 270 4.17 7.58 21.71
C ILE A 270 4.82 6.99 22.98
N HIS A 271 4.64 5.71 23.26
CA HIS A 271 5.27 4.99 24.38
C HIS A 271 6.56 4.26 23.98
N ILE A 272 6.94 4.29 22.71
CA ILE A 272 8.27 3.81 22.29
C ILE A 272 9.32 4.63 23.04
N PRO A 273 10.34 3.99 23.66
CA PRO A 273 11.39 4.71 24.35
C PRO A 273 12.03 5.78 23.45
N GLU A 274 12.30 6.95 24.03
CA GLU A 274 13.01 8.06 23.38
C GLU A 274 12.27 8.78 22.24
N VAL A 275 11.26 8.18 21.62
CA VAL A 275 10.49 8.79 20.52
C VAL A 275 9.90 10.15 20.90
N ARG A 276 9.35 10.32 22.11
CA ARG A 276 8.84 11.65 22.55
C ARG A 276 9.92 12.72 22.70
N LYS A 277 11.19 12.33 22.80
CA LYS A 277 12.33 13.25 22.98
C LYS A 277 12.90 13.71 21.63
N GLU A 278 12.50 13.08 20.53
CA GLU A 278 13.00 13.47 19.21
C GLU A 278 12.45 14.85 18.81
N PRO A 279 13.28 15.75 18.24
CA PRO A 279 12.89 17.13 17.96
C PRO A 279 11.64 17.25 17.07
N TRP A 280 11.47 16.34 16.12
CA TRP A 280 10.34 16.35 15.20
C TRP A 280 9.00 15.91 15.81
N TYR A 281 9.00 15.42 17.05
CA TYR A 281 7.78 15.07 17.79
C TYR A 281 7.46 16.06 18.93
N GLU A 282 8.14 17.22 18.98
CA GLU A 282 7.89 18.28 19.97
C GLU A 282 6.41 18.71 20.01
N HIS A 283 5.76 18.79 18.85
CA HIS A 283 4.35 19.16 18.71
C HIS A 283 3.40 17.96 18.62
N GLY A 284 3.87 16.76 19.01
CA GLY A 284 3.12 15.51 18.93
C GLY A 284 3.34 14.74 17.63
N LEU A 285 2.82 13.50 17.59
CA LEU A 285 2.97 12.60 16.45
C LEU A 285 2.29 13.11 15.18
N PHE A 286 1.16 13.80 15.34
CA PHE A 286 0.43 14.47 14.26
C PHE A 286 0.30 15.96 14.59
N SER A 287 0.85 16.80 13.73
CA SER A 287 1.03 18.23 13.94
C SER A 287 0.99 18.98 12.61
N VAL A 288 0.27 20.11 12.59
CA VAL A 288 0.22 21.01 11.42
C VAL A 288 1.60 21.64 11.15
N GLN A 289 2.43 21.77 12.19
CA GLN A 289 3.80 22.26 12.09
C GLN A 289 4.70 21.34 11.26
N ALA A 290 4.36 20.06 11.10
CA ALA A 290 5.09 19.11 10.26
C ALA A 290 4.80 19.28 8.75
N ILE A 291 3.72 19.97 8.39
CA ILE A 291 3.26 20.09 7.00
C ILE A 291 4.33 20.71 6.08
N PRO A 292 4.99 21.83 6.41
CA PRO A 292 5.99 22.43 5.52
C PRO A 292 7.15 21.48 5.20
N TRP A 293 7.65 20.74 6.20
CA TRP A 293 8.74 19.78 6.03
C TRP A 293 8.33 18.60 5.16
N ASN A 294 7.12 18.06 5.39
CA ASN A 294 6.58 16.97 4.59
C ASN A 294 6.29 17.39 3.14
N ILE A 295 5.74 18.60 2.92
CA ILE A 295 5.54 19.17 1.58
C ILE A 295 6.88 19.28 0.85
N TYR A 296 7.88 19.85 1.50
CA TYR A 296 9.22 19.99 0.93
C TYR A 296 9.80 18.63 0.54
N THR A 297 9.81 17.67 1.47
CA THR A 297 10.33 16.32 1.25
C THR A 297 9.60 15.59 0.12
N MET A 298 8.26 15.62 0.12
CA MET A 298 7.44 14.89 -0.85
C MET A 298 7.45 15.49 -2.25
N LEU A 299 7.49 16.83 -2.37
CA LEU A 299 7.29 17.50 -3.66
C LEU A 299 8.56 18.11 -4.25
N PHE A 300 9.48 18.60 -3.41
CA PHE A 300 10.55 19.50 -3.83
C PHE A 300 11.97 19.00 -3.55
N GLN A 301 12.15 18.10 -2.58
CA GLN A 301 13.48 17.62 -2.21
C GLN A 301 14.15 16.87 -3.38
N GLY A 302 15.30 17.40 -3.79
CA GLY A 302 16.10 16.88 -4.89
C GLY A 302 16.91 15.64 -4.53
N PHE A 303 17.71 15.19 -5.49
CA PHE A 303 18.79 14.25 -5.25
C PHE A 303 20.07 15.01 -4.89
N ASP A 304 20.95 14.36 -4.14
CA ASP A 304 22.27 14.89 -3.83
C ASP A 304 23.17 14.80 -5.07
N SER A 305 24.02 15.79 -5.28
CA SER A 305 25.07 15.74 -6.30
C SER A 305 26.38 15.25 -5.69
N ILE A 306 26.99 14.24 -6.31
CA ILE A 306 28.26 13.65 -5.87
C ILE A 306 29.31 13.74 -7.00
N THR A 307 30.60 13.77 -6.64
CA THR A 307 31.69 14.00 -7.60
C THR A 307 32.13 12.76 -8.37
N TYR A 308 31.58 11.59 -8.04
CA TYR A 308 31.87 10.31 -8.69
C TYR A 308 30.58 9.68 -9.21
N PHE A 309 30.69 8.79 -10.19
CA PHE A 309 29.55 8.07 -10.76
C PHE A 309 28.73 7.35 -9.66
N PRO A 310 27.39 7.47 -9.62
CA PRO A 310 26.49 7.96 -10.67
C PRO A 310 26.26 9.49 -10.72
N TYR A 311 27.04 10.30 -10.02
CA TYR A 311 26.97 11.77 -9.91
C TYR A 311 25.70 12.32 -9.25
N ILE A 312 24.64 11.51 -9.17
CA ILE A 312 23.37 11.83 -8.56
C ILE A 312 23.04 10.69 -7.59
N ARG A 313 22.81 11.04 -6.33
CA ARG A 313 22.53 10.08 -5.27
C ARG A 313 21.20 10.41 -4.59
N PRO A 314 20.24 9.48 -4.53
CA PRO A 314 19.07 9.63 -3.70
C PRO A 314 19.43 9.86 -2.23
N ASN A 315 18.60 10.63 -1.54
CA ASN A 315 18.74 10.86 -0.10
C ASN A 315 17.98 9.77 0.68
N GLY A 316 18.63 9.18 1.70
CA GLY A 316 18.08 8.10 2.54
C GLY A 316 16.92 8.50 3.46
N PHE A 317 16.61 9.80 3.55
CA PHE A 317 15.48 10.34 4.30
C PHE A 317 14.34 10.83 3.39
N GLY A 318 14.48 10.64 2.08
CA GLY A 318 13.41 10.91 1.12
C GLY A 318 13.78 11.93 0.06
N CYS A 319 12.94 11.99 -0.96
CA CYS A 319 13.06 12.86 -2.12
C CYS A 319 11.71 12.98 -2.84
N SER A 320 11.59 13.95 -3.73
CA SER A 320 10.34 14.23 -4.45
C SER A 320 9.78 13.00 -5.18
N ILE A 321 8.48 12.77 -5.02
CA ILE A 321 7.77 11.68 -5.70
C ILE A 321 7.76 11.87 -7.23
N PHE A 322 7.81 13.11 -7.71
CA PHE A 322 7.83 13.43 -9.14
C PHE A 322 9.22 13.21 -9.74
N LEU A 323 10.28 13.50 -8.97
CA LEU A 323 11.66 13.16 -9.38
C LEU A 323 11.87 11.65 -9.38
N ALA A 324 11.37 10.94 -8.36
CA ALA A 324 11.44 9.49 -8.30
C ALA A 324 10.61 8.82 -9.41
N SER A 325 9.48 9.43 -9.80
CA SER A 325 8.51 8.82 -10.74
C SER A 325 7.97 9.85 -11.76
N PRO A 326 8.75 10.26 -12.78
CA PRO A 326 8.31 11.27 -13.75
C PRO A 326 7.02 10.94 -14.51
N PHE A 327 6.65 9.67 -14.60
CA PHE A 327 5.35 9.24 -15.14
C PHE A 327 4.14 9.83 -14.39
N LEU A 328 4.32 10.24 -13.11
CA LEU A 328 3.29 10.93 -12.35
C LEU A 328 2.90 12.31 -12.92
N CYS A 329 3.73 12.92 -13.77
CA CYS A 329 3.34 14.16 -14.46
C CYS A 329 2.09 13.98 -15.32
N LEU A 330 1.75 12.74 -15.69
CA LEU A 330 0.55 12.41 -16.45
C LEU A 330 -0.75 12.46 -15.63
N LEU A 331 -0.65 12.58 -14.30
CA LEU A 331 -1.80 12.75 -13.41
C LEU A 331 -2.67 13.97 -13.76
N PHE A 332 -2.05 15.01 -14.33
CA PHE A 332 -2.71 16.27 -14.65
C PHE A 332 -3.39 16.30 -16.01
N ARG A 333 -3.36 15.20 -16.77
CA ARG A 333 -4.08 15.09 -18.05
C ARG A 333 -5.60 15.17 -17.85
N GLN A 334 -6.29 15.58 -18.92
CA GLN A 334 -7.75 15.59 -18.96
C GLN A 334 -8.32 14.18 -19.14
N GLY A 335 -9.57 13.99 -18.69
CA GLY A 335 -10.28 12.71 -18.71
C GLY A 335 -10.51 12.11 -17.32
N GLY A 336 -11.01 10.87 -17.29
CA GLY A 336 -11.07 10.04 -16.08
C GLY A 336 -12.46 9.89 -15.45
N ARG A 337 -13.07 8.70 -15.64
CA ARG A 337 -14.33 8.28 -15.00
C ARG A 337 -14.33 8.41 -13.46
N TYR A 338 -13.17 8.20 -12.84
CA TYR A 338 -13.00 8.24 -11.38
C TYR A 338 -12.10 9.41 -10.92
N LYS A 339 -11.95 10.45 -11.76
CA LYS A 339 -11.00 11.56 -11.50
C LYS A 339 -11.28 12.29 -10.19
N VAL A 340 -12.51 12.74 -10.00
CA VAL A 340 -12.93 13.49 -8.80
C VAL A 340 -12.74 12.66 -7.51
N PRO A 341 -13.30 11.43 -7.40
CA PRO A 341 -13.11 10.63 -6.18
C PRO A 341 -11.64 10.30 -5.90
N ALA A 342 -10.84 10.00 -6.94
CA ALA A 342 -9.42 9.67 -6.74
C ALA A 342 -8.61 10.89 -6.25
N TRP A 343 -8.82 12.08 -6.82
CA TRP A 343 -8.18 13.30 -6.32
C TRP A 343 -8.61 13.66 -4.90
N LEU A 344 -9.89 13.46 -4.56
CA LEU A 344 -10.39 13.70 -3.21
C LEU A 344 -9.64 12.81 -2.20
N VAL A 345 -9.52 11.50 -2.48
CA VAL A 345 -8.77 10.61 -1.59
C VAL A 345 -7.29 10.93 -1.53
N ILE A 346 -6.66 11.24 -2.68
CA ILE A 346 -5.26 11.65 -2.70
C ILE A 346 -5.06 12.88 -1.84
N ALA A 347 -5.92 13.90 -1.94
CA ALA A 347 -5.83 15.11 -1.13
C ALA A 347 -6.00 14.82 0.38
N LEU A 348 -7.03 14.03 0.74
CA LEU A 348 -7.30 13.68 2.13
C LEU A 348 -6.17 12.85 2.77
N LEU A 349 -5.68 11.83 2.07
CA LEU A 349 -4.56 11.02 2.55
C LEU A 349 -3.27 11.84 2.62
N THR A 350 -2.98 12.65 1.59
CA THR A 350 -1.79 13.51 1.57
C THR A 350 -1.81 14.49 2.75
N LEU A 351 -2.96 15.08 3.08
CA LEU A 351 -3.10 15.93 4.26
C LEU A 351 -2.76 15.20 5.56
N VAL A 352 -3.26 13.97 5.74
CA VAL A 352 -2.94 13.14 6.92
C VAL A 352 -1.44 12.82 6.97
N LEU A 353 -0.84 12.47 5.83
CA LEU A 353 0.59 12.18 5.73
C LEU A 353 1.45 13.42 6.07
N TRP A 354 1.06 14.60 5.57
CA TRP A 354 1.77 15.85 5.85
C TRP A 354 1.67 16.31 7.29
N CYS A 355 0.60 15.92 8.00
CA CYS A 355 0.50 16.15 9.43
C CYS A 355 1.41 15.23 10.25
N HIS A 356 2.00 14.17 9.70
CA HIS A 356 2.86 13.28 10.49
C HIS A 356 4.18 13.97 10.85
N GLY A 357 4.60 13.91 12.11
CA GLY A 357 5.76 14.64 12.64
C GLY A 357 7.08 14.39 11.89
N ASN A 358 7.22 13.21 11.27
CA ASN A 358 8.40 12.81 10.50
C ASN A 358 7.99 12.34 9.09
N PRO A 359 8.64 12.80 7.99
CA PRO A 359 8.35 12.37 6.62
C PRO A 359 8.75 10.91 6.30
N GLY A 360 9.39 10.24 7.26
CA GLY A 360 9.86 8.87 7.20
C GLY A 360 11.32 8.78 7.65
N SER A 361 11.67 7.67 8.29
CA SER A 361 13.06 7.29 8.55
C SER A 361 13.67 6.67 7.28
N TRP A 362 14.61 5.74 7.40
CA TRP A 362 15.29 5.09 6.27
C TRP A 362 14.35 4.67 5.13
N GLN A 363 14.45 5.38 4.01
CA GLN A 363 13.53 5.27 2.88
C GLN A 363 14.12 5.76 1.56
N PHE A 364 13.48 5.36 0.46
CA PHE A 364 13.64 6.04 -0.82
C PHE A 364 12.38 6.83 -1.17
N SER A 365 12.53 8.09 -1.58
CA SER A 365 11.41 9.02 -1.80
C SER A 365 10.48 9.10 -0.59
N TYR A 366 9.22 9.49 -0.77
CA TYR A 366 8.25 9.62 0.30
C TYR A 366 7.52 8.28 0.53
N ARG A 367 8.12 7.37 1.32
CA ARG A 367 7.66 5.97 1.51
C ARG A 367 6.18 5.88 1.85
N TYR A 368 5.68 6.76 2.72
CA TYR A 368 4.27 6.74 3.12
C TYR A 368 3.31 6.98 1.96
N ALA A 369 3.73 7.65 0.89
CA ALA A 369 2.88 7.85 -0.29
C ALA A 369 2.61 6.55 -1.09
N MET A 370 3.21 5.40 -0.73
CA MET A 370 2.81 4.10 -1.29
C MET A 370 1.29 3.87 -1.19
N ILE A 371 0.65 4.37 -0.12
CA ILE A 371 -0.80 4.24 0.06
C ILE A 371 -1.62 5.07 -0.96
N LEU A 372 -1.01 6.05 -1.61
CA LEU A 372 -1.64 6.87 -2.66
C LEU A 372 -1.63 6.17 -4.03
N VAL A 373 -0.72 5.22 -4.24
CA VAL A 373 -0.48 4.57 -5.53
C VAL A 373 -1.73 3.92 -6.14
N PRO A 374 -2.63 3.25 -5.37
CA PRO A 374 -3.88 2.72 -5.93
C PRO A 374 -4.81 3.79 -6.53
N TRP A 375 -4.84 4.98 -5.93
CA TRP A 375 -5.66 6.10 -6.38
C TRP A 375 -5.00 6.84 -7.53
N ILE A 376 -3.68 7.00 -7.48
CA ILE A 376 -2.85 7.46 -8.61
C ILE A 376 -3.07 6.56 -9.83
N PHE A 377 -3.13 5.25 -9.64
CA PHE A 377 -3.40 4.30 -10.72
C PHE A 377 -4.77 4.53 -11.37
N LEU A 378 -5.82 4.82 -10.58
CA LEU A 378 -7.13 5.15 -11.13
C LEU A 378 -7.10 6.42 -11.99
N LEU A 379 -6.34 7.44 -11.56
CA LEU A 379 -6.14 8.66 -12.34
C LEU A 379 -5.37 8.38 -13.63
N LEU A 380 -4.22 7.73 -13.56
CA LEU A 380 -3.38 7.44 -14.73
C LEU A 380 -4.09 6.56 -15.76
N THR A 381 -4.90 5.60 -15.31
CA THR A 381 -5.67 4.73 -16.21
C THR A 381 -6.85 5.47 -16.83
N GLY A 382 -7.52 6.34 -16.07
CA GLY A 382 -8.66 7.12 -16.55
C GLY A 382 -8.29 8.31 -17.42
N ASN A 383 -7.08 8.85 -17.27
CA ASN A 383 -6.62 10.03 -17.98
C ASN A 383 -5.91 9.66 -19.29
N GLY A 384 -6.19 10.41 -20.35
CA GLY A 384 -5.55 10.23 -21.66
C GLY A 384 -6.17 9.14 -22.55
N PRO A 385 -5.61 8.98 -23.76
CA PRO A 385 -6.16 8.08 -24.77
C PRO A 385 -5.96 6.60 -24.42
N ALA A 386 -6.82 5.73 -24.96
CA ALA A 386 -6.70 4.29 -24.79
C ALA A 386 -5.47 3.67 -25.46
N LYS A 387 -4.88 4.39 -26.43
CA LYS A 387 -3.64 4.00 -27.10
C LYS A 387 -2.46 4.61 -26.36
N ILE A 388 -1.42 3.80 -26.18
CA ILE A 388 -0.18 4.24 -25.56
C ILE A 388 0.57 5.20 -26.50
N THR A 389 1.11 6.29 -25.96
CA THR A 389 1.93 7.26 -26.70
C THR A 389 3.43 7.04 -26.44
N VAL A 390 4.29 7.50 -27.35
CA VAL A 390 5.75 7.45 -27.16
C VAL A 390 6.15 8.20 -25.88
N SER A 391 5.53 9.35 -25.60
CA SER A 391 5.79 10.12 -24.38
C SER A 391 5.45 9.35 -23.09
N GLU A 392 4.38 8.54 -23.10
CA GLU A 392 4.05 7.67 -21.97
C GLU A 392 5.09 6.58 -21.76
N VAL A 393 5.51 5.92 -22.85
CA VAL A 393 6.55 4.89 -22.81
C VAL A 393 7.87 5.49 -22.28
N SER A 394 8.28 6.66 -22.78
CA SER A 394 9.50 7.33 -22.35
C SER A 394 9.45 7.71 -20.86
N LEU A 395 8.36 8.34 -20.40
CA LEU A 395 8.21 8.70 -18.98
C LEU A 395 8.18 7.47 -18.08
N PHE A 396 7.55 6.38 -18.53
CA PHE A 396 7.55 5.12 -17.80
C PHE A 396 8.95 4.53 -17.72
N ALA A 397 9.67 4.46 -18.84
CA ALA A 397 11.04 3.95 -18.90
C ALA A 397 11.99 4.75 -18.00
N VAL A 398 11.90 6.08 -18.02
CA VAL A 398 12.66 6.95 -17.12
C VAL A 398 12.32 6.68 -15.66
N SER A 399 11.03 6.54 -15.33
CA SER A 399 10.61 6.21 -13.95
C SER A 399 11.19 4.87 -13.50
N VAL A 400 11.11 3.84 -14.34
CA VAL A 400 11.69 2.51 -14.06
C VAL A 400 13.21 2.60 -13.90
N ALA A 401 13.91 3.38 -14.72
CA ALA A 401 15.35 3.55 -14.62
C ALA A 401 15.77 4.23 -13.30
N ILE A 402 15.08 5.30 -12.88
CA ILE A 402 15.35 6.01 -11.62
C ILE A 402 15.09 5.08 -10.42
N ASN A 403 13.97 4.36 -10.42
CA ASN A 403 13.64 3.42 -9.33
C ASN A 403 14.57 2.21 -9.31
N GLY A 404 15.00 1.72 -10.48
CA GLY A 404 16.00 0.66 -10.60
C GLY A 404 17.37 1.11 -10.08
N MET A 405 17.81 2.32 -10.43
CA MET A 405 19.04 2.93 -9.90
C MET A 405 18.97 3.06 -8.38
N ALA A 406 17.88 3.60 -7.84
CA ALA A 406 17.69 3.71 -6.41
C ALA A 406 17.71 2.33 -5.73
N THR A 407 16.98 1.36 -6.28
CA THR A 407 16.96 -0.02 -5.76
C THR A 407 18.35 -0.64 -5.74
N TRP A 408 19.15 -0.43 -6.78
CA TRP A 408 20.54 -0.87 -6.82
C TRP A 408 21.39 -0.16 -5.75
N LEU A 409 21.36 1.17 -5.69
CA LEU A 409 22.15 1.94 -4.73
C LEU A 409 21.85 1.60 -3.27
N PHE A 410 20.56 1.49 -2.91
CA PHE A 410 20.14 1.22 -1.53
C PHE A 410 20.32 -0.24 -1.11
N LEU A 411 20.13 -1.21 -2.01
CA LEU A 411 20.05 -2.62 -1.63
C LEU A 411 21.30 -3.43 -1.98
N TRP A 412 22.11 -2.96 -2.92
CA TRP A 412 23.23 -3.72 -3.47
C TRP A 412 24.60 -3.03 -3.34
N THR A 413 24.64 -1.78 -2.87
CA THR A 413 25.88 -1.01 -2.72
C THR A 413 25.99 -0.40 -1.34
N ASP A 414 27.20 0.02 -0.98
CA ASP A 414 27.46 0.76 0.27
C ASP A 414 27.42 2.28 0.10
N GLN A 415 26.92 2.79 -1.03
CA GLN A 415 26.90 4.23 -1.31
C GLN A 415 25.84 5.00 -0.49
N ILE A 416 24.82 4.29 -0.01
CA ILE A 416 23.71 4.82 0.79
C ILE A 416 23.51 3.84 1.96
N GLN A 417 23.94 4.23 3.16
CA GLN A 417 23.85 3.44 4.39
C GLN A 417 23.03 4.19 5.46
N PRO A 418 22.26 3.47 6.31
CA PRO A 418 21.41 4.05 7.35
C PRO A 418 22.17 4.78 8.46
#